data_AF-A0A2V1DIB2-F1
#
_entry.id   AF-A0A2V1DIB2-F1
#
_cell.length_a   1.000
_cell.length_b   1.000
_cell.length_c   1.000
_cell.angle_alpha   90.00
_cell.angle_beta   90.00
_cell.angle_gamma   90.00
#
_symmetry.space_group_name_H-M   'P 1'
#
loop_
_entity.id
_entity.type
_entity.pdbx_description
1 polymer ?
#
loop_
_entity_poly.entity_id
_entity_poly.type
_entity_poly.pdbx_seq_one_letter_code
_entity_poly.pdbx_strand_id
1 'polypeptide(L)' 'LPRTIRDAMYVVELLEERYLWVDCLCIVQDDVDGLKGIIHSIDHIFSAAQLTIIAASGADANTG' A
#
# COMPACT_ATOMS: atom_id res chain seq x y z
N LEU A 1 4.92 6.54 -10.87
CA LEU A 1 4.08 5.54 -10.18
C LEU A 1 4.17 4.20 -10.93
N PRO A 2 4.68 3.15 -10.29
CA PRO A 2 4.65 1.77 -10.80
C PRO A 2 3.25 1.34 -11.27
N ARG A 3 3.17 0.33 -12.17
CA ARG A 3 1.89 -0.13 -12.73
C ARG A 3 0.95 -0.69 -11.66
N THR A 4 1.46 -1.50 -10.74
CA THR A 4 0.68 -2.09 -9.65
C THR A 4 -0.04 -1.02 -8.80
N ILE A 5 0.56 0.15 -8.58
CA ILE A 5 -0.11 1.25 -7.86
C ILE A 5 -1.24 1.85 -8.69
N ARG A 6 -1.06 2.00 -10.01
CA ARG A 6 -2.12 2.53 -10.88
C ARG A 6 -3.28 1.56 -10.98
N ASP A 7 -3.00 0.27 -11.08
CA ASP A 7 -4.03 -0.77 -11.12
C ASP A 7 -4.79 -0.81 -9.78
N ALA A 8 -4.08 -0.67 -8.65
CA ALA A 8 -4.72 -0.52 -7.34
C ALA A 8 -5.60 0.74 -7.26
N MET A 9 -5.16 1.88 -7.81
CA MET A 9 -5.99 3.10 -7.86
C MET A 9 -7.27 2.89 -8.69
N TYR A 10 -7.16 2.19 -9.82
CA TYR A 10 -8.31 1.84 -10.65
C TYR A 10 -9.30 0.92 -9.91
N VAL A 11 -8.79 -0.08 -9.19
CA VAL A 11 -9.63 -0.96 -8.35
C VAL A 11 -10.33 -0.17 -7.24
N VAL A 12 -9.64 0.76 -6.58
CA VAL A 12 -10.25 1.61 -5.55
C VAL A 12 -11.36 2.49 -6.12
N GLU A 13 -11.15 3.08 -7.30
CA GLU A 13 -12.18 3.85 -8.00
C GLU A 13 -13.41 2.99 -8.36
N LEU A 14 -13.20 1.76 -8.84
CA LEU A 14 -14.29 0.81 -9.14
C LEU A 14 -15.07 0.38 -7.90
N LEU A 15 -14.44 0.39 -6.73
CA LEU A 15 -15.07 0.08 -5.45
C LEU A 15 -15.75 1.28 -4.81
N GLU A 16 -15.77 2.43 -5.49
CA GLU A 16 -16.31 3.71 -4.98
C GLU A 16 -15.60 4.21 -3.70
N GLU A 17 -14.37 3.73 -3.46
CA GLU A 17 -13.54 4.18 -2.36
C GLU A 17 -12.68 5.38 -2.78
N ARG A 18 -12.36 6.25 -1.82
CA ARG A 18 -11.63 7.51 -2.11
C ARG A 18 -10.16 7.46 -1.74
N TYR A 19 -9.80 6.60 -0.79
CA TYR A 19 -8.48 6.60 -0.18
C TYR A 19 -7.78 5.27 -0.42
N LEU A 20 -6.56 5.34 -0.93
CA LEU A 20 -5.65 4.22 -1.06
C LEU A 20 -4.40 4.54 -0.25
N TRP A 21 -4.07 3.67 0.70
CA TRP A 21 -2.81 3.73 1.41
C TRP A 21 -1.78 2.85 0.69
N VAL A 22 -0.58 3.38 0.45
CA VAL A 22 0.53 2.66 -0.18
C VAL A 22 1.80 2.92 0.62
N ASP A 23 2.33 1.88 1.26
CA ASP A 23 3.49 1.92 2.17
C ASP A 23 4.66 2.71 1.57
N CYS A 24 5.01 2.43 0.31
CA CYS A 24 6.15 3.05 -0.36
C CYS A 24 5.97 4.55 -0.65
N LEU A 25 4.75 5.08 -0.53
CA LEU A 25 4.44 6.51 -0.67
C LEU A 25 4.18 7.19 0.67
N CYS A 26 3.71 6.44 1.67
CA CYS A 26 3.31 6.98 2.98
C CYS A 26 4.38 6.84 4.06
N ILE A 27 5.41 6.01 3.84
CA ILE A 27 6.47 5.73 4.81
C ILE A 27 7.82 6.21 4.26
N VAL A 28 8.57 6.94 5.08
CA VAL A 28 9.98 7.26 4.80
C VAL A 28 10.82 6.02 5.07
N GLN A 29 11.26 5.34 4.01
CA GLN A 29 12.01 4.08 4.12
C GLN A 29 13.48 4.26 4.52
N ASP A 30 14.03 5.47 4.34
CA ASP A 30 15.45 5.78 4.59
C ASP A 30 15.78 5.95 6.07
N ASP A 31 14.77 6.13 6.93
CA ASP A 31 14.93 6.19 8.39
C ASP A 31 14.63 4.82 9.01
N VAL A 32 15.69 4.03 9.21
CA VAL A 32 15.60 2.65 9.70
C VAL A 32 14.99 2.57 11.10
N ASP A 33 15.24 3.56 11.97
CA ASP A 33 14.71 3.55 13.33
C ASP A 33 13.26 4.04 13.38
N GLY A 34 12.91 5.03 12.56
CA GLY A 34 11.51 5.43 12.33
C GLY A 34 10.67 4.31 11.71
N LEU A 35 11.24 3.58 10.74
CA LEU A 35 10.60 2.45 10.08
C LEU A 35 10.23 1.33 11.07
N LYS A 36 11.09 1.02 12.03
CA LYS A 36 10.77 0.03 13.08
C LYS A 36 9.53 0.43 13.86
N GLY A 37 9.41 1.70 14.25
CA GLY A 37 8.23 2.18 15.00
C GLY A 37 6.93 2.02 14.17
N ILE A 38 7.01 2.31 12.88
CA ILE A 38 5.87 2.17 11.96
C ILE A 38 5.49 0.70 11.76
N ILE A 39 6.47 -0.19 11.56
CA ILE A 39 6.24 -1.64 11.42
C ILE A 39 5.52 -2.20 12.66
N HIS A 40 5.90 -1.77 13.86
CA HIS A 40 5.23 -2.21 15.09
C HIS A 40 3.79 -1.71 15.22
N SER A 41 3.40 -0.67 14.48
CA SER A 41 2.06 -0.05 14.53
C SER A 41 1.24 -0.30 13.26
N ILE A 42 1.74 -1.11 12.32
CA ILE A 42 1.12 -1.36 11.02
C ILE A 42 -0.17 -2.17 11.17
N ASP A 43 -0.28 -2.93 12.26
CA ASP A 43 -1.47 -3.67 12.67
C ASP A 43 -2.69 -2.76 12.77
N HIS A 44 -2.52 -1.54 13.29
CA HIS A 44 -3.58 -0.54 13.35
C HIS A 44 -4.05 -0.11 11.96
N ILE A 45 -3.12 0.07 11.00
CA ILE A 45 -3.45 0.47 9.62
C ILE A 45 -4.25 -0.64 8.92
N PHE A 46 -3.80 -1.90 9.02
CA PHE A 46 -4.54 -3.03 8.47
C PHE A 46 -5.89 -3.24 9.15
N SER A 47 -5.98 -3.04 10.48
CA SER A 47 -7.24 -3.18 11.21
C SER A 47 -8.28 -2.11 10.85
N ALA A 48 -7.82 -0.94 10.40
CA ALA A 48 -8.68 0.15 9.97
C ALA A 48 -9.02 0.11 8.47
N ALA A 49 -8.37 -0.78 7.70
CA ALA A 49 -8.61 -0.90 6.27
C ALA A 49 -9.92 -1.64 5.99
N GLN A 50 -10.77 -1.07 5.12
CA GLN A 50 -11.98 -1.75 4.65
C GLN A 50 -11.67 -2.92 3.70
N LEU A 51 -10.54 -2.84 2.99
CA LEU A 51 -10.07 -3.85 2.05
C LEU A 51 -8.55 -3.81 1.96
N THR A 52 -7.92 -4.95 1.66
CA THR A 52 -6.49 -5.04 1.34
C THR A 52 -6.30 -5.62 -0.07
N ILE A 53 -5.58 -4.91 -0.94
CA ILE A 53 -5.23 -5.35 -2.29
C ILE A 53 -3.83 -5.96 -2.24
N ILE A 54 -3.68 -7.21 -2.66
CA ILE A 54 -2.39 -7.93 -2.65
C ILE A 54 -2.04 -8.32 -4.08
N ALA A 55 -0.84 -7.94 -4.53
CA ALA A 55 -0.27 -8.46 -5.77
C ALA A 55 0.15 -9.92 -5.58
N ALA A 56 -0.72 -10.85 -5.95
CA ALA A 56 -0.51 -12.29 -5.74
C ALA A 56 0.63 -12.86 -6.59
N SER A 57 1.02 -12.17 -7.67
CA SER A 57 2.08 -12.56 -8.59
C SER A 57 2.67 -11.34 -9.28
N GLY A 58 3.97 -11.37 -9.56
CA GLY A 58 4.71 -10.29 -10.24
C GLY A 58 6.14 -10.20 -9.74
N ALA A 59 7.08 -9.91 -10.65
CA ALA A 59 8.51 -9.82 -10.29
C ALA A 59 8.83 -8.52 -9.56
N ASP A 60 8.09 -7.46 -9.90
CA ASP A 60 8.20 -6.14 -9.29
C ASP A 60 6.92 -5.32 -9.49
N ALA A 61 6.89 -4.11 -8.91
CA ALA A 61 5.74 -3.19 -8.92
C ALA A 61 5.33 -2.66 -10.32
N ASN A 62 6.06 -3.01 -11.39
CA ASN A 62 5.69 -2.72 -12.76
C ASN A 62 4.96 -3.87 -13.46
N THR A 63 4.78 -5.02 -12.80
CA THR A 63 4.17 -6.20 -13.42
C THR A 63 2.67 -6.04 -13.67
N GLY A 64 1.98 -5.26 -12.82
CA GLY A 64 0.55 -4.92 -12.96
C GLY A 64 -0.35 -6.11 -12.63
#